data_AF-N2B7T6-F1
#
_entry.id   AF-N2B7T6-F1
#
_cell.length_a   1.000
_cell.length_b   1.000
_cell.length_c   1.000
_cell.angle_alpha   90.00
_cell.angle_beta   90.00
_cell.angle_gamma   90.00
#
_symmetry.space_group_name_H-M   'P 1'
#
loop_
_entity.id
_entity.type
_entity.pdbx_description
1 polymer ?
#
loop_
_entity_poly.entity_id
_entity_poly.type
_entity_poly.pdbx_seq_one_letter_code
_entity_poly.pdbx_strand_id
1 'polypeptide(L)'
;MFTHEMVKSFNQLEMDVYNYIVQNEDKVIYMKVRELADVVHVSTTTVLRFCKKAGCEGYSEFRLKLKQELKDSRKIALDMDITAMNDFFQRAQTKAFQENMKEAMDYLIKSTSVIFVGVGNSSIMGKYGARYFNNVVRKRMAEVSEQFEMLCFQVITFVGTARTHFINAIQSAKAGNFDEAENLIKEGDSAFSQGHNGHADLLTMDANGELSGGMMLLMHAEDQLMSAENFRILAKEFIELYRKLEEKNS
;
A
#
# COMPACT_ATOMS: atom_id res chain seq x y z
N MET A 1 27.01 -25.22 21.39
CA MET A 1 28.46 -25.41 21.58
C MET A 1 28.96 -25.49 23.03
N PHE A 2 28.58 -24.57 23.94
CA PHE A 2 29.19 -24.47 25.28
C PHE A 2 28.24 -24.92 26.40
N THR A 3 28.70 -25.78 27.31
CA THR A 3 27.92 -26.13 28.51
C THR A 3 28.14 -25.12 29.62
N HIS A 4 27.18 -25.01 30.53
CA HIS A 4 27.28 -24.11 31.69
C HIS A 4 28.49 -24.45 32.59
N GLU A 5 28.90 -25.71 32.65
CA GLU A 5 30.12 -26.13 33.37
C GLU A 5 31.41 -25.68 32.68
N MET A 6 31.45 -25.71 31.33
CA MET A 6 32.60 -25.22 30.56
C MET A 6 32.79 -23.72 30.76
N VAL A 7 31.71 -22.93 30.69
CA VAL A 7 31.78 -21.47 30.85
C VAL A 7 32.31 -21.07 32.23
N LYS A 8 31.91 -21.78 33.29
CA LYS A 8 32.43 -21.57 34.65
C LYS A 8 33.92 -21.89 34.82
N SER A 9 34.48 -22.71 33.93
CA SER A 9 35.89 -23.12 34.00
C SER A 9 36.85 -22.12 33.36
N PHE A 10 36.34 -21.11 32.65
CA PHE A 10 37.15 -20.12 31.94
C PHE A 10 37.71 -19.07 32.91
N ASN A 11 38.99 -18.72 32.72
CA ASN A 11 39.58 -17.54 33.36
C ASN A 11 39.17 -16.26 32.63
N GLN A 12 39.57 -15.09 33.14
CA GLN A 12 39.18 -13.80 32.56
C GLN A 12 39.55 -13.68 31.07
N LEU A 13 40.76 -14.06 30.68
CA LEU A 13 41.22 -13.95 29.29
C LEU A 13 40.55 -14.99 28.37
N GLU A 14 40.24 -16.18 28.88
CA GLU A 14 39.47 -17.19 28.15
C GLU A 14 38.00 -16.77 28.01
N MET A 15 37.46 -16.04 28.99
CA MET A 15 36.13 -15.48 28.95
C MET A 15 36.03 -14.36 27.90
N ASP A 16 37.08 -13.56 27.73
CA ASP A 16 37.15 -12.54 26.68
C ASP A 16 37.14 -13.20 25.28
N VAL A 17 37.85 -14.34 25.13
CA VAL A 17 37.80 -15.16 23.90
C VAL A 17 36.39 -15.72 23.67
N TYR A 18 35.75 -16.28 24.70
CA TYR A 18 34.38 -16.78 24.62
C TYR A 18 33.40 -15.70 24.17
N ASN A 19 33.42 -14.53 24.81
CA ASN A 19 32.51 -13.43 24.54
C ASN A 19 32.65 -12.93 23.09
N TYR A 20 33.89 -12.80 22.62
CA TYR A 20 34.14 -12.37 21.25
C TYR A 20 33.62 -13.40 20.22
N ILE A 21 33.81 -14.70 20.50
CA ILE A 21 33.35 -15.78 19.61
C ILE A 21 31.82 -15.76 19.50
N VAL A 22 31.10 -15.73 20.61
CA VAL A 22 29.61 -15.72 20.63
C VAL A 22 29.04 -14.52 19.89
N GLN A 23 29.71 -13.36 19.94
CA GLN A 23 29.25 -12.16 19.24
C GLN A 23 29.61 -12.14 17.75
N ASN A 24 30.59 -12.96 17.30
CA ASN A 24 31.17 -12.88 15.96
C ASN A 24 31.35 -14.27 15.31
N GLU A 25 30.45 -15.21 15.57
CA GLU A 25 30.57 -16.62 15.17
C GLU A 25 30.81 -16.78 13.66
N ASP A 26 30.11 -16.00 12.83
CA ASP A 26 30.24 -16.01 11.36
C ASP A 26 31.62 -15.56 10.85
N LYS A 27 32.34 -14.74 11.62
CA LYS A 27 33.66 -14.23 11.24
C LYS A 27 34.76 -15.17 11.75
N VAL A 28 34.61 -15.69 12.96
CA VAL A 28 35.60 -16.56 13.63
C VAL A 28 35.86 -17.85 12.84
N ILE A 29 34.84 -18.41 12.17
CA ILE A 29 35.00 -19.62 11.36
C ILE A 29 35.98 -19.48 10.18
N TYR A 30 36.37 -18.25 9.81
CA TYR A 30 37.35 -17.99 8.75
C TYR A 30 38.71 -17.51 9.28
N MET A 31 38.80 -17.14 10.55
CA MET A 31 40.03 -16.64 11.15
C MET A 31 41.05 -17.76 11.39
N LYS A 32 42.33 -17.39 11.38
CA LYS A 32 43.44 -18.19 11.94
C LYS A 32 43.55 -17.92 13.44
N VAL A 33 44.17 -18.86 14.17
CA VAL A 33 44.36 -18.74 15.63
C VAL A 33 45.10 -17.47 16.05
N ARG A 34 46.06 -17.00 15.22
CA ARG A 34 46.81 -15.75 15.46
C ARG A 34 45.91 -14.53 15.34
N GLU A 35 45.10 -14.47 14.28
CA GLU A 35 44.17 -13.37 14.02
C GLU A 35 43.13 -13.26 15.14
N LEU A 36 42.61 -14.39 15.62
CA LEU A 36 41.70 -14.38 16.77
C LEU A 36 42.39 -13.90 18.05
N ALA A 37 43.62 -14.36 18.30
CA ALA A 37 44.40 -13.95 19.45
C ALA A 37 44.72 -12.44 19.42
N ASP A 38 45.06 -11.91 18.25
CA ASP A 38 45.37 -10.50 18.05
C ASP A 38 44.14 -9.60 18.28
N VAL A 39 42.97 -10.00 17.77
CA VAL A 39 41.72 -9.23 17.92
C VAL A 39 41.20 -9.23 19.35
N VAL A 40 41.37 -10.34 20.06
CA VAL A 40 40.97 -10.44 21.48
C VAL A 40 42.08 -9.93 22.42
N HIS A 41 43.23 -9.52 21.88
CA HIS A 41 44.40 -9.06 22.64
C HIS A 41 44.94 -10.09 23.66
N VAL A 42 45.00 -11.36 23.25
CA VAL A 42 45.53 -12.47 24.07
C VAL A 42 46.64 -13.22 23.32
N SER A 43 47.38 -14.09 24.02
CA SER A 43 48.34 -14.98 23.36
C SER A 43 47.62 -16.13 22.65
N THR A 44 48.25 -16.67 21.60
CA THR A 44 47.77 -17.90 20.91
C THR A 44 47.65 -19.09 21.87
N THR A 45 48.49 -19.14 22.91
CA THR A 45 48.43 -20.16 23.97
C THR A 45 47.16 -20.06 24.83
N THR A 46 46.61 -18.86 25.03
CA THR A 46 45.33 -18.65 25.73
C THR A 46 44.16 -19.16 24.90
N VAL A 47 44.14 -18.86 23.60
CA VAL A 47 43.13 -19.37 22.66
C VAL A 47 43.15 -20.91 22.60
N LEU A 48 44.35 -21.52 22.54
CA LEU A 48 44.48 -22.98 22.54
C LEU A 48 44.02 -23.61 23.86
N ARG A 49 44.26 -22.95 25.00
CA ARG A 49 43.80 -23.41 26.32
C ARG A 49 42.28 -23.35 26.42
N PHE A 50 41.67 -22.27 25.92
CA PHE A 50 40.22 -22.16 25.77
C PHE A 50 39.65 -23.31 24.92
N CYS A 51 40.22 -23.58 23.74
CA CYS A 51 39.75 -24.68 22.87
C CYS A 51 39.78 -26.03 23.58
N LYS A 52 40.83 -26.30 24.37
CA LYS A 52 40.94 -27.53 25.18
C LYS A 52 39.86 -27.62 26.26
N LYS A 53 39.58 -26.52 26.98
CA LYS A 53 38.49 -26.46 27.96
C LYS A 53 37.10 -26.57 27.33
N ALA A 54 36.96 -26.10 26.09
CA ALA A 54 35.75 -26.28 25.28
C ALA A 54 35.64 -27.69 24.66
N GLY A 55 36.54 -28.63 25.02
CA GLY A 55 36.50 -30.01 24.59
C GLY A 55 37.01 -30.27 23.17
N CYS A 56 37.91 -29.44 22.66
CA CYS A 56 38.58 -29.61 21.37
C CYS A 56 40.10 -29.74 21.55
N GLU A 57 40.78 -30.58 20.77
CA GLU A 57 42.23 -30.78 20.86
C GLU A 57 43.03 -29.53 20.44
N GLY A 58 42.43 -28.68 19.61
CA GLY A 58 43.00 -27.40 19.20
C GLY A 58 42.05 -26.51 18.40
N TYR A 59 42.57 -25.36 17.95
CA TYR A 59 41.76 -24.33 17.28
C TYR A 59 41.16 -24.79 15.94
N SER A 60 41.87 -25.61 15.17
CA SER A 60 41.37 -26.11 13.87
C SER A 60 40.13 -26.98 14.03
N GLU A 61 40.12 -27.85 15.05
CA GLU A 61 38.97 -28.71 15.37
C GLU A 61 37.81 -27.88 15.93
N PHE A 62 38.11 -26.95 16.85
CA PHE A 62 37.13 -26.01 17.37
C PHE A 62 36.41 -25.24 16.26
N ARG A 63 37.18 -24.71 15.29
CA ARG A 63 36.65 -23.97 14.14
C ARG A 63 35.78 -24.85 13.24
N LEU A 64 36.15 -26.10 13.04
CA LEU A 64 35.36 -27.06 12.27
C LEU A 64 34.02 -27.36 12.95
N LYS A 65 34.05 -27.59 14.27
CA LYS A 65 32.86 -27.84 15.09
C LYS A 65 31.92 -26.64 15.09
N LEU A 66 32.45 -25.43 15.28
CA LEU A 66 31.67 -24.18 15.19
C LEU A 66 31.00 -24.02 13.80
N LYS A 67 31.72 -24.35 12.73
CA LYS A 67 31.19 -24.29 11.36
C LYS A 67 30.07 -25.31 11.10
N GLN A 68 30.11 -26.48 11.75
CA GLN A 68 29.04 -27.48 11.66
C GLN A 68 27.78 -27.01 12.40
N GLU A 69 27.92 -26.52 13.63
CA GLU A 69 26.78 -26.02 14.42
C GLU A 69 26.04 -24.85 13.73
N LEU A 70 26.78 -23.94 13.08
CA LEU A 70 26.19 -22.85 12.27
C LEU A 70 25.43 -23.37 11.04
N LYS A 71 25.91 -24.45 10.41
CA LYS A 71 25.22 -25.08 9.27
C LYS A 71 23.94 -25.80 9.70
N ASP A 72 23.99 -26.53 10.81
CA ASP A 72 22.85 -27.28 11.32
C ASP A 72 21.74 -26.34 11.82
N SER A 73 22.11 -25.24 12.48
CA SER A 73 21.15 -24.20 12.90
C SER A 73 20.44 -23.54 11.71
N ARG A 74 21.15 -23.27 10.60
CA ARG A 74 20.55 -22.75 9.36
C ARG A 74 19.66 -23.77 8.65
N LYS A 75 20.00 -25.06 8.71
CA LYS A 75 19.22 -26.14 8.09
C LYS A 75 17.90 -26.37 8.84
N ILE A 76 17.92 -26.32 10.17
CA ILE A 76 16.73 -26.42 11.03
C ILE A 76 15.75 -25.26 10.75
N ALA A 77 16.25 -24.05 10.53
CA ALA A 77 15.39 -22.90 10.18
C ALA A 77 14.71 -23.06 8.80
N LEU A 78 15.41 -23.62 7.80
CA LEU A 78 14.84 -23.87 6.47
C LEU A 78 13.75 -24.96 6.47
N ASP A 79 13.94 -26.02 7.26
CA ASP A 79 12.98 -27.14 7.35
C ASP A 79 11.67 -26.75 8.05
N MET A 80 11.76 -25.82 9.02
CA MET A 80 10.61 -25.27 9.73
C MET A 80 9.65 -24.53 8.79
N ASP A 81 10.19 -23.79 7.83
CA ASP A 81 9.42 -22.96 6.88
C ASP A 81 8.66 -23.83 5.85
N ILE A 82 9.32 -24.89 5.35
CA ILE A 82 8.69 -25.85 4.42
C ILE A 82 7.62 -26.71 5.12
N THR A 83 7.86 -27.10 6.37
CA THR A 83 6.90 -27.91 7.15
C THR A 83 5.62 -27.13 7.42
N ALA A 84 5.72 -25.86 7.83
CA ALA A 84 4.57 -25.00 8.08
C ALA A 84 3.69 -24.79 6.83
N MET A 85 4.33 -24.64 5.67
CA MET A 85 3.66 -24.52 4.38
C MET A 85 2.95 -25.83 3.99
N ASN A 86 3.61 -26.97 4.15
CA ASN A 86 2.99 -28.28 3.87
C ASN A 86 1.79 -28.57 4.78
N ASP A 87 1.89 -28.25 6.07
CA ASP A 87 0.77 -28.40 7.02
C ASP A 87 -0.43 -27.52 6.64
N PHE A 88 -0.18 -26.32 6.15
CA PHE A 88 -1.24 -25.46 5.62
C PHE A 88 -1.93 -26.08 4.41
N PHE A 89 -1.18 -26.58 3.43
CA PHE A 89 -1.76 -27.21 2.24
C PHE A 89 -2.57 -28.48 2.57
N GLN A 90 -2.07 -29.30 3.49
CA GLN A 90 -2.80 -30.48 3.95
C GLN A 90 -4.13 -30.11 4.61
N ARG A 91 -4.14 -29.08 5.47
CA ARG A 91 -5.38 -28.58 6.09
C ARG A 91 -6.38 -28.05 5.07
N ALA A 92 -5.92 -27.31 4.06
CA ALA A 92 -6.76 -26.78 2.99
C ALA A 92 -7.38 -27.87 2.09
N GLN A 93 -6.78 -29.07 2.03
CA GLN A 93 -7.29 -30.21 1.26
C GLN A 93 -8.21 -31.14 2.06
N THR A 94 -8.43 -30.88 3.35
CA THR A 94 -9.32 -31.72 4.17
C THR A 94 -10.77 -31.65 3.70
N LYS A 95 -11.51 -32.77 3.82
CA LYS A 95 -12.95 -32.82 3.51
C LYS A 95 -13.75 -31.79 4.31
N ALA A 96 -13.45 -31.64 5.60
CA ALA A 96 -14.11 -30.65 6.46
C ALA A 96 -13.93 -29.20 5.95
N PHE A 97 -12.74 -28.85 5.46
CA PHE A 97 -12.50 -27.54 4.86
C PHE A 97 -13.29 -27.35 3.55
N GLN A 98 -13.34 -28.37 2.70
CA GLN A 98 -14.10 -28.33 1.45
C GLN A 98 -15.61 -28.22 1.69
N GLU A 99 -16.14 -28.88 2.73
CA GLU A 99 -17.54 -28.76 3.15
C GLU A 99 -17.87 -27.34 3.64
N ASN A 100 -17.03 -26.77 4.52
CA ASN A 100 -17.18 -25.38 4.96
C ASN A 100 -17.11 -24.38 3.80
N MET A 101 -16.22 -24.63 2.83
CA MET A 101 -16.08 -23.78 1.65
C MET A 101 -17.33 -23.86 0.76
N LYS A 102 -17.92 -25.05 0.62
CA LYS A 102 -19.18 -25.24 -0.11
C LYS A 102 -20.34 -24.53 0.57
N GLU A 103 -20.43 -24.59 1.90
CA GLU A 103 -21.46 -23.87 2.66
C GLU A 103 -21.31 -22.35 2.50
N ALA A 104 -20.08 -21.83 2.59
CA ALA A 104 -19.79 -20.41 2.35
C ALA A 104 -20.17 -19.98 0.92
N MET A 105 -19.95 -20.84 -0.08
CA MET A 105 -20.38 -20.58 -1.45
C MET A 105 -21.90 -20.47 -1.59
N ASP A 106 -22.67 -21.33 -0.91
CA ASP A 106 -24.13 -21.26 -0.95
C ASP A 106 -24.65 -19.92 -0.38
N TYR A 107 -24.05 -19.40 0.69
CA TYR A 107 -24.38 -18.08 1.21
C TYR A 107 -24.01 -16.96 0.25
N LEU A 108 -22.84 -17.03 -0.39
CA LEU A 108 -22.36 -16.03 -1.35
C LEU A 108 -23.21 -16.00 -2.63
N ILE A 109 -23.73 -17.13 -3.08
CA ILE A 109 -24.64 -17.19 -4.23
C ILE A 109 -26.00 -16.58 -3.89
N LYS A 110 -26.49 -16.74 -2.66
CA LYS A 110 -27.78 -16.19 -2.23
C LYS A 110 -27.73 -14.71 -1.86
N SER A 111 -26.57 -14.19 -1.45
CA SER A 111 -26.45 -12.81 -1.00
C SER A 111 -26.60 -11.80 -2.15
N THR A 112 -27.21 -10.65 -1.86
CA THR A 112 -27.32 -9.52 -2.80
C THR A 112 -26.07 -8.63 -2.77
N SER A 113 -25.33 -8.64 -1.66
CA SER A 113 -24.12 -7.86 -1.42
C SER A 113 -23.18 -8.62 -0.46
N VAL A 114 -21.87 -8.47 -0.63
CA VAL A 114 -20.78 -9.17 0.07
C VAL A 114 -19.69 -8.16 0.48
N ILE A 115 -19.64 -7.79 1.77
CA ILE A 115 -18.69 -6.79 2.26
C ILE A 115 -17.44 -7.48 2.80
N PHE A 116 -16.27 -7.10 2.30
CA PHE A 116 -14.97 -7.53 2.83
C PHE A 116 -14.47 -6.53 3.87
N VAL A 117 -14.19 -7.00 5.08
CA VAL A 117 -13.66 -6.17 6.17
C VAL A 117 -12.36 -6.77 6.66
N GLY A 118 -11.31 -5.96 6.74
CA GLY A 118 -10.01 -6.40 7.24
C GLY A 118 -9.17 -5.23 7.75
N VAL A 119 -8.46 -5.45 8.87
CA VAL A 119 -7.52 -4.49 9.45
C VAL A 119 -6.11 -5.08 9.39
N GLY A 120 -5.09 -4.26 9.12
CA GLY A 120 -3.70 -4.71 9.02
C GLY A 120 -3.47 -5.62 7.81
N ASN A 121 -2.72 -6.72 7.97
CA ASN A 121 -2.43 -7.64 6.87
C ASN A 121 -3.70 -8.25 6.23
N SER A 122 -4.77 -8.43 7.01
CA SER A 122 -6.06 -8.91 6.51
C SER A 122 -6.76 -7.90 5.58
N SER A 123 -6.38 -6.62 5.62
CA SER A 123 -6.91 -5.61 4.67
C SER A 123 -6.48 -5.90 3.24
N ILE A 124 -5.27 -6.42 3.04
CA ILE A 124 -4.75 -6.78 1.71
C ILE A 124 -5.56 -7.94 1.13
N MET A 125 -5.84 -8.95 1.94
CA MET A 125 -6.67 -10.09 1.54
C MET A 125 -8.14 -9.68 1.31
N GLY A 126 -8.67 -8.78 2.13
CA GLY A 126 -10.01 -8.21 1.92
C GLY A 126 -10.12 -7.47 0.59
N LYS A 127 -9.14 -6.61 0.27
CA LYS A 127 -9.06 -5.90 -1.01
C LYS A 127 -8.90 -6.86 -2.19
N TYR A 128 -7.99 -7.83 -2.08
CA TYR A 128 -7.78 -8.84 -3.11
C TYR A 128 -9.05 -9.67 -3.36
N GLY A 129 -9.72 -10.09 -2.29
CA GLY A 129 -11.01 -10.78 -2.35
C GLY A 129 -12.08 -9.93 -3.06
N ALA A 130 -12.25 -8.68 -2.65
CA ALA A 130 -13.20 -7.77 -3.30
C ALA A 130 -12.94 -7.66 -4.82
N ARG A 131 -11.68 -7.47 -5.23
CA ARG A 131 -11.30 -7.41 -6.65
C ARG A 131 -11.58 -8.70 -7.40
N TYR A 132 -11.17 -9.83 -6.83
CA TYR A 132 -11.35 -11.13 -7.47
C TYR A 132 -12.83 -11.46 -7.68
N PHE A 133 -13.65 -11.26 -6.65
CA PHE A 133 -15.09 -11.53 -6.72
C PHE A 133 -15.83 -10.55 -7.65
N ASN A 134 -15.38 -9.30 -7.76
CA ASN A 134 -15.91 -8.35 -8.74
C ASN A 134 -15.70 -8.82 -10.18
N ASN A 135 -14.50 -9.33 -10.49
CA ASN A 135 -14.14 -9.71 -11.85
C ASN A 135 -14.73 -11.06 -12.26
N VAL A 136 -14.85 -12.01 -11.33
CA VAL A 136 -15.23 -13.40 -11.65
C VAL A 136 -16.74 -13.66 -11.47
N VAL A 137 -17.40 -13.05 -10.48
CA VAL A 137 -18.74 -13.51 -10.04
C VAL A 137 -19.90 -12.70 -10.62
N ARG A 138 -19.64 -11.63 -11.40
CA ARG A 138 -20.66 -10.82 -12.09
C ARG A 138 -21.86 -10.46 -11.18
N LYS A 139 -21.58 -10.17 -9.89
CA LYS A 139 -22.50 -9.48 -8.99
C LYS A 139 -21.84 -8.16 -8.62
N ARG A 140 -22.52 -7.05 -8.95
CA ARG A 140 -22.06 -5.68 -8.75
C ARG A 140 -21.58 -5.48 -7.32
N MET A 141 -20.28 -5.26 -7.14
CA MET A 141 -19.76 -4.57 -5.96
C MET A 141 -18.67 -3.61 -6.41
N ALA A 142 -18.71 -2.38 -5.90
CA ALA A 142 -17.81 -1.32 -6.31
C ALA A 142 -16.69 -1.24 -5.26
N GLU A 143 -15.46 -1.59 -5.63
CA GLU A 143 -14.30 -1.00 -4.95
C GLU A 143 -14.05 0.31 -5.68
N VAL A 144 -14.64 1.39 -5.18
CA VAL A 144 -14.37 2.71 -5.71
C VAL A 144 -13.01 3.14 -5.17
N SER A 145 -12.07 3.45 -6.06
CA SER A 145 -10.77 4.01 -5.64
C SER A 145 -11.02 5.30 -4.87
N GLU A 146 -10.43 5.45 -3.67
CA GLU A 146 -10.51 6.68 -2.87
C GLU A 146 -10.07 7.91 -3.69
N GLN A 147 -9.09 7.70 -4.58
CA GLN A 147 -8.62 8.71 -5.53
C GLN A 147 -9.68 9.05 -6.59
N PHE A 148 -10.42 8.06 -7.09
CA PHE A 148 -11.52 8.28 -8.03
C PHE A 148 -12.65 9.08 -7.39
N GLU A 149 -13.07 8.71 -6.16
CA GLU A 149 -14.09 9.44 -5.42
C GLU A 149 -13.69 10.90 -5.19
N MET A 150 -12.44 11.11 -4.75
CA MET A 150 -11.90 12.45 -4.54
C MET A 150 -11.92 13.28 -5.82
N LEU A 151 -11.50 12.71 -6.96
CA LEU A 151 -11.53 13.39 -8.25
C LEU A 151 -12.97 13.70 -8.69
N CYS A 152 -13.90 12.77 -8.56
CA CYS A 152 -15.31 13.03 -8.89
C CYS A 152 -15.91 14.14 -8.00
N PHE A 153 -15.65 14.13 -6.69
CA PHE A 153 -16.14 15.19 -5.79
C PHE A 153 -15.48 16.54 -6.08
N GLN A 154 -14.20 16.54 -6.46
CA GLN A 154 -13.50 17.73 -6.92
C GLN A 154 -14.17 18.32 -8.16
N VAL A 155 -14.45 17.48 -9.18
CA VAL A 155 -15.18 17.90 -10.39
C VAL A 155 -16.54 18.47 -10.01
N ILE A 156 -17.36 17.74 -9.26
CA ILE A 156 -18.72 18.15 -8.86
C ILE A 156 -18.71 19.50 -8.13
N THR A 157 -17.77 19.71 -7.21
CA THR A 157 -17.70 20.92 -6.37
C THR A 157 -17.31 22.14 -7.19
N PHE A 158 -16.21 22.06 -7.94
CA PHE A 158 -15.69 23.19 -8.72
C PHE A 158 -16.60 23.56 -9.89
N VAL A 159 -17.12 22.55 -10.60
CA VAL A 159 -18.08 22.75 -11.68
C VAL A 159 -19.41 23.28 -11.16
N GLY A 160 -19.90 22.80 -10.00
CA GLY A 160 -21.11 23.32 -9.36
C GLY A 160 -20.96 24.80 -8.97
N THR A 161 -19.77 25.18 -8.50
CA THR A 161 -19.41 26.57 -8.21
C THR A 161 -19.40 27.41 -9.49
N ALA A 162 -18.71 26.95 -10.54
CA ALA A 162 -18.68 27.61 -11.84
C ALA A 162 -20.08 27.86 -12.42
N ARG A 163 -20.93 26.83 -12.40
CA ARG A 163 -22.33 26.93 -12.84
C ARG A 163 -23.10 28.02 -12.08
N THR A 164 -22.91 28.11 -10.76
CA THR A 164 -23.55 29.13 -9.93
C THR A 164 -23.11 30.54 -10.33
N HIS A 165 -21.81 30.75 -10.55
CA HIS A 165 -21.30 32.02 -11.05
C HIS A 165 -21.88 32.39 -12.42
N PHE A 166 -21.97 31.44 -13.36
CA PHE A 166 -22.55 31.70 -14.68
C PHE A 166 -24.05 32.07 -14.61
N ILE A 167 -24.82 31.41 -13.75
CA ILE A 167 -26.24 31.75 -13.52
C ILE A 167 -26.36 33.16 -12.91
N ASN A 168 -25.54 33.47 -11.91
CA ASN A 168 -25.54 34.79 -11.27
C ASN A 168 -25.09 35.89 -12.24
N ALA A 169 -24.16 35.60 -13.16
CA ALA A 169 -23.75 36.53 -14.21
C ALA A 169 -24.92 36.90 -15.13
N ILE A 170 -25.74 35.91 -15.52
CA ILE A 170 -26.96 36.15 -16.31
C ILE A 170 -27.94 37.04 -15.53
N GLN A 171 -28.12 36.78 -14.23
CA GLN A 171 -29.02 37.58 -13.38
C GLN A 171 -28.54 39.02 -13.22
N SER A 172 -27.23 39.22 -13.04
CA SER A 172 -26.61 40.53 -12.90
C SER A 172 -26.72 41.35 -14.19
N ALA A 173 -26.44 40.72 -15.34
CA ALA A 173 -26.63 41.36 -16.64
C ALA A 173 -28.09 41.71 -16.93
N LYS A 174 -29.04 40.86 -16.52
CA LYS A 174 -30.47 41.17 -16.61
C LYS A 174 -30.88 42.40 -15.78
N ALA A 175 -30.16 42.69 -14.70
CA ALA A 175 -30.36 43.87 -13.87
C ALA A 175 -29.64 45.14 -14.39
N GLY A 176 -28.87 45.04 -15.48
CA GLY A 176 -28.03 46.12 -16.02
C GLY A 176 -26.62 46.20 -15.43
N ASN A 177 -26.28 45.32 -14.47
CA ASN A 177 -24.96 45.30 -13.82
C ASN A 177 -23.95 44.50 -14.66
N PHE A 178 -23.49 45.03 -15.79
CA PHE A 178 -22.60 44.29 -16.69
C PHE A 178 -21.18 44.07 -16.14
N ASP A 179 -20.64 45.02 -15.37
CA ASP A 179 -19.29 44.87 -14.79
C ASP A 179 -19.25 43.71 -13.78
N GLU A 180 -20.30 43.58 -12.96
CA GLU A 180 -20.48 42.48 -12.02
C GLU A 180 -20.67 41.16 -12.77
N ALA A 181 -21.48 41.15 -13.83
CA ALA A 181 -21.67 39.97 -14.67
C ALA A 181 -20.34 39.48 -15.27
N GLU A 182 -19.49 40.37 -15.76
CA GLU A 182 -18.20 40.00 -16.35
C GLU A 182 -17.21 39.47 -15.31
N ASN A 183 -17.21 40.03 -14.09
CA ASN A 183 -16.42 39.49 -12.98
C ASN A 183 -16.88 38.09 -12.58
N LEU A 184 -18.20 37.86 -12.50
CA LEU A 184 -18.76 36.53 -12.22
C LEU A 184 -18.39 35.51 -13.31
N ILE A 185 -18.37 35.90 -14.59
CA ILE A 185 -17.87 35.03 -15.66
C ILE A 185 -16.39 34.65 -15.43
N LYS A 186 -15.53 35.60 -15.05
CA LYS A 186 -14.10 35.32 -14.79
C LYS A 186 -13.90 34.37 -13.61
N GLU A 187 -14.64 34.59 -12.52
CA GLU A 187 -14.64 33.68 -11.36
C GLU A 187 -15.13 32.28 -11.74
N GLY A 188 -16.21 32.22 -12.53
CA GLY A 188 -16.74 30.96 -13.05
C GLY A 188 -15.76 30.22 -13.97
N ASP A 189 -15.10 30.91 -14.91
CA ASP A 189 -14.09 30.33 -15.81
C ASP A 189 -12.87 29.78 -15.02
N SER A 190 -12.48 30.45 -13.93
CA SER A 190 -11.42 29.98 -13.02
C SER A 190 -11.82 28.70 -12.27
N ALA A 191 -13.01 28.67 -11.68
CA ALA A 191 -13.53 27.48 -11.01
C ALA A 191 -13.73 26.31 -11.99
N PHE A 192 -14.24 26.59 -13.19
CA PHE A 192 -14.44 25.57 -14.23
C PHE A 192 -13.12 24.90 -14.63
N SER A 193 -12.05 25.69 -14.80
CA SER A 193 -10.73 25.17 -15.13
C SER A 193 -10.16 24.24 -14.04
N GLN A 194 -10.41 24.53 -12.76
CA GLN A 194 -10.01 23.67 -11.64
C GLN A 194 -10.78 22.33 -11.66
N GLY A 195 -12.08 22.36 -11.99
CA GLY A 195 -12.88 21.14 -12.17
C GLY A 195 -12.45 20.33 -13.41
N HIS A 196 -12.14 21.02 -14.51
CA HIS A 196 -11.71 20.39 -15.76
C HIS A 196 -10.38 19.64 -15.64
N ASN A 197 -9.46 20.11 -14.78
CA ASN A 197 -8.22 19.39 -14.49
C ASN A 197 -8.50 18.02 -13.82
N GLY A 198 -9.43 17.97 -12.85
CA GLY A 198 -9.82 16.71 -12.22
C GLY A 198 -10.48 15.73 -13.20
N HIS A 199 -11.23 16.24 -14.18
CA HIS A 199 -11.78 15.41 -15.26
C HIS A 199 -10.68 14.84 -16.18
N ALA A 200 -9.64 15.60 -16.51
CA ALA A 200 -8.51 15.09 -17.30
C ALA A 200 -7.75 13.95 -16.60
N ASP A 201 -7.63 14.02 -15.28
CA ASP A 201 -7.05 12.94 -14.48
C ASP A 201 -7.93 11.67 -14.53
N LEU A 202 -9.26 11.81 -14.47
CA LEU A 202 -10.21 10.69 -14.61
C LEU A 202 -10.10 10.00 -15.99
N LEU A 203 -9.94 10.76 -17.07
CA LEU A 203 -9.70 10.20 -18.41
C LEU A 203 -8.38 9.43 -18.50
N THR A 204 -7.33 9.92 -17.82
CA THR A 204 -6.05 9.22 -17.76
C THR A 204 -6.17 7.90 -17.00
N MET A 205 -6.93 7.90 -15.90
CA MET A 205 -7.25 6.67 -15.16
C MET A 205 -8.06 5.67 -16.01
N ASP A 206 -9.01 6.14 -16.83
CA ASP A 206 -9.77 5.29 -17.76
C ASP A 206 -8.86 4.66 -18.82
N ALA A 207 -7.99 5.46 -19.43
CA ALA A 207 -7.05 4.99 -20.44
C ALA A 207 -6.08 3.91 -19.90
N ASN A 208 -5.74 3.98 -18.61
CA ASN A 208 -4.92 2.99 -17.92
C ASN A 208 -5.71 1.74 -17.46
N GLY A 209 -7.04 1.72 -17.64
CA GLY A 209 -7.91 0.63 -17.22
C GLY A 209 -8.13 0.58 -15.70
N GLU A 210 -7.92 1.69 -14.99
CA GLU A 210 -8.00 1.79 -13.53
C GLU A 210 -9.42 2.11 -13.03
N LEU A 211 -10.35 2.42 -13.95
CA LEU A 211 -11.75 2.67 -13.61
C LEU A 211 -12.50 1.34 -13.36
N SER A 212 -12.56 0.91 -12.09
CA SER A 212 -13.44 -0.17 -11.65
C SER A 212 -14.47 0.32 -10.64
N GLY A 213 -15.77 0.26 -10.97
CA GLY A 213 -16.85 0.71 -10.10
C GLY A 213 -17.07 2.23 -10.11
N GLY A 214 -18.24 2.70 -9.64
CA GLY A 214 -18.53 4.14 -9.54
C GLY A 214 -19.20 4.80 -10.77
N MET A 215 -19.73 4.04 -11.74
CA MET A 215 -20.29 4.58 -12.99
C MET A 215 -21.39 5.65 -12.79
N MET A 216 -22.16 5.59 -11.70
CA MET A 216 -23.17 6.62 -11.39
C MET A 216 -22.55 7.93 -10.88
N LEU A 217 -21.49 7.86 -10.07
CA LEU A 217 -20.80 9.05 -9.57
C LEU A 217 -20.03 9.77 -10.69
N LEU A 218 -19.35 9.02 -11.55
CA LEU A 218 -18.71 9.57 -12.75
C LEU A 218 -19.73 10.20 -13.69
N MET A 219 -20.81 9.48 -14.02
CA MET A 219 -21.89 10.03 -14.85
C MET A 219 -22.46 11.32 -14.26
N HIS A 220 -22.63 11.39 -12.94
CA HIS A 220 -23.08 12.63 -12.29
C HIS A 220 -22.05 13.76 -12.43
N ALA A 221 -20.76 13.48 -12.25
CA ALA A 221 -19.69 14.47 -12.44
C ALA A 221 -19.66 14.99 -13.88
N GLU A 222 -19.74 14.09 -14.87
CA GLU A 222 -19.81 14.43 -16.31
C GLU A 222 -21.04 15.29 -16.64
N ASP A 223 -22.22 14.90 -16.13
CA ASP A 223 -23.47 15.64 -16.35
C ASP A 223 -23.37 17.07 -15.80
N GLN A 224 -22.76 17.25 -14.63
CA GLN A 224 -22.54 18.57 -14.06
C GLN A 224 -21.56 19.38 -14.91
N LEU A 225 -20.46 18.76 -15.37
CA LEU A 225 -19.42 19.41 -16.17
C LEU A 225 -20.01 19.94 -17.47
N MET A 226 -20.73 19.10 -18.19
CA MET A 226 -21.43 19.48 -19.41
C MET A 226 -22.52 20.52 -19.15
N SER A 227 -23.25 20.40 -18.03
CA SER A 227 -24.24 21.42 -17.65
C SER A 227 -23.59 22.79 -17.43
N ALA A 228 -22.46 22.87 -16.73
CA ALA A 228 -21.77 24.12 -16.47
C ALA A 228 -21.21 24.76 -17.75
N GLU A 229 -20.64 23.96 -18.67
CA GLU A 229 -20.15 24.46 -19.97
C GLU A 229 -21.29 25.06 -20.80
N ASN A 230 -22.45 24.39 -20.82
CA ASN A 230 -23.64 24.94 -21.49
C ASN A 230 -24.07 26.28 -20.86
N PHE A 231 -24.10 26.38 -19.53
CA PHE A 231 -24.42 27.65 -18.86
C PHE A 231 -23.39 28.74 -19.12
N ARG A 232 -22.11 28.39 -19.28
CA ARG A 232 -21.04 29.33 -19.62
C ARG A 232 -21.25 29.97 -20.99
N ILE A 233 -21.52 29.14 -21.99
CA ILE A 233 -21.80 29.59 -23.36
C ILE A 233 -23.06 30.46 -23.37
N LEU A 234 -24.14 29.99 -22.74
CA LEU A 234 -25.39 30.75 -22.64
C LEU A 234 -25.20 32.07 -21.90
N ALA A 235 -24.43 32.10 -20.82
CA ALA A 235 -24.21 33.31 -20.05
C ALA A 235 -23.52 34.40 -20.89
N LYS A 236 -22.52 34.04 -21.69
CA LYS A 236 -21.85 34.97 -22.60
C LYS A 236 -22.83 35.54 -23.65
N GLU A 237 -23.64 34.68 -24.26
CA GLU A 237 -24.67 35.13 -25.23
C GLU A 237 -25.76 36.01 -24.59
N PHE A 238 -26.21 35.69 -23.37
CA PHE A 238 -27.22 36.48 -22.67
C PHE A 238 -26.69 37.84 -22.24
N ILE A 239 -25.45 37.92 -21.75
CA ILE A 239 -24.83 39.21 -21.38
C ILE A 239 -24.76 40.13 -22.61
N GLU A 240 -24.29 39.62 -23.74
CA GLU A 240 -24.25 40.38 -25.01
C GLU A 240 -25.66 40.79 -25.49
N LEU A 241 -26.65 39.90 -25.34
CA LEU A 241 -28.03 40.21 -25.67
C LEU A 241 -28.60 41.33 -24.81
N TYR A 242 -28.42 41.27 -23.48
CA TYR A 242 -28.91 42.31 -22.57
C TYR A 242 -28.22 43.66 -22.82
N ARG A 243 -26.90 43.65 -23.11
CA ARG A 243 -26.16 44.88 -23.47
C ARG A 243 -26.76 45.56 -24.70
N LYS A 244 -27.04 44.80 -25.76
CA LYS A 244 -27.69 45.32 -26.98
C LYS A 244 -29.12 45.82 -26.74
N LEU A 245 -29.87 45.20 -25.83
CA LEU A 245 -31.22 45.64 -25.49
C LEU A 245 -31.21 46.97 -24.74
N GLU A 246 -30.25 47.19 -23.85
CA GLU A 246 -30.10 48.44 -23.11
C GLU A 246 -29.63 49.60 -24.00
N GLU A 247 -28.69 49.32 -24.91
CA GLU A 247 -28.25 50.27 -25.96
C GLU A 247 -29.40 50.70 -26.88
N LYS A 248 -30.40 49.83 -27.10
CA LYS A 248 -31.57 50.13 -27.94
C LYS A 248 -32.70 50.84 -27.21
N ASN A 249 -32.71 50.76 -25.88
CA ASN A 249 -33.69 51.41 -25.00
C ASN A 249 -33.20 52.75 -24.43
N SER A 250 -31.94 53.11 -24.67
CA SER A 250 -31.32 54.41 -24.35
C SER A 250 -31.39 55.36 -25.55
#